data_AF-A0A958BTW9-F1
#
_entry.id   AF-A0A958BTW9-F1
#
_cell.length_a   1.000
_cell.length_b   1.000
_cell.length_c   1.000
_cell.angle_alpha   90.00
_cell.angle_beta   90.00
_cell.angle_gamma   90.00
#
_symmetry.space_group_name_H-M   'P 1'
#
loop_
_entity.id
_entity.type
_entity.pdbx_description
1 polymer ?
#
loop_
_entity_poly.entity_id
_entity_poly.type
_entity_poly.pdbx_seq_one_letter_code
_entity_poly.pdbx_strand_id
1 'polypeptide(L)'
;MNQTDKLPPRVNQMGRNALFIGVGALVISILGFFLDPNQFYKSYLLGFMYTLQFPLGCLGLLMVHQLAGGRWGFSIRRLLEAGAMTMPLLAVLAIPVVIGIPSLYLWADPAAVADSHLLQHKSLYLNVP
;
A
#
# COMPACT_ATOMS: atom_id res chain seq x y z
N MET A 1 -5.69 -34.65 12.00
CA MET A 1 -4.48 -34.45 11.17
C MET A 1 -4.52 -33.01 10.67
N ASN A 2 -3.87 -32.09 11.38
CA ASN A 2 -3.95 -30.65 11.11
C ASN A 2 -3.22 -30.34 9.79
N GLN A 3 -3.91 -29.73 8.83
CA GLN A 3 -3.38 -29.44 7.49
C GLN A 3 -2.30 -28.33 7.46
N THR A 4 -1.88 -27.82 8.61
CA THR A 4 -0.82 -26.81 8.76
C THR A 4 0.59 -27.32 8.44
N ASP A 5 0.79 -28.64 8.32
CA ASP A 5 2.10 -29.27 8.15
C ASP A 5 2.59 -29.45 6.69
N LYS A 6 1.95 -28.84 5.68
CA LYS A 6 2.29 -29.08 4.26
C LYS A 6 2.71 -27.84 3.46
N LEU A 7 3.17 -26.78 4.11
CA LEU A 7 3.91 -25.75 3.37
C LEU A 7 5.35 -26.25 3.16
N PRO A 8 5.90 -26.21 1.93
CA PRO A 8 7.30 -26.53 1.72
C PRO A 8 8.13 -25.63 2.65
N PRO A 9 9.10 -26.15 3.42
CA PRO A 9 9.83 -25.37 4.43
C PRO A 9 10.46 -24.08 3.87
N ARG A 10 10.78 -24.08 2.56
CA ARG A 10 11.27 -22.91 1.82
C ARG A 10 10.29 -21.72 1.81
N VAL A 11 8.99 -21.94 1.67
CA VAL A 11 7.99 -20.85 1.60
C VAL A 11 7.89 -20.14 2.94
N ASN A 12 7.88 -20.89 4.05
CA ASN A 12 7.85 -20.31 5.38
C ASN A 12 9.13 -19.52 5.68
N GLN A 13 10.29 -20.04 5.26
CA GLN A 13 11.57 -19.35 5.42
C GLN A 13 11.63 -18.05 4.58
N MET A 14 11.14 -18.07 3.35
CA MET A 14 11.03 -16.87 2.51
C MET A 14 10.11 -15.82 3.15
N GLY A 15 8.93 -16.24 3.64
CA GLY A 15 8.00 -15.34 4.33
C GLY A 15 8.63 -14.70 5.56
N ARG A 16 9.35 -15.47 6.38
CA ARG A 16 10.04 -14.96 7.57
C ARG A 16 11.19 -14.02 7.22
N ASN A 17 11.98 -14.34 6.21
CA ASN A 17 13.06 -13.46 5.75
C ASN A 17 12.50 -12.14 5.20
N ALA A 18 11.44 -12.20 4.39
CA ALA A 18 10.76 -11.01 3.87
C ALA A 18 10.20 -10.14 4.99
N LEU A 19 9.62 -10.75 6.03
CA LEU A 19 9.13 -10.05 7.21
C LEU A 19 10.28 -9.32 7.94
N PHE A 20 11.41 -9.98 8.18
CA PHE A 20 12.56 -9.33 8.82
C PHE A 20 13.12 -8.17 8.00
N ILE A 21 13.24 -8.34 6.68
CA ILE A 21 13.70 -7.28 5.78
C ILE A 21 12.70 -6.12 5.79
N GLY A 22 11.40 -6.40 5.72
CA GLY A 22 10.35 -5.39 5.74
C GLY A 22 10.30 -4.61 7.05
N VAL A 23 10.38 -5.29 8.19
CA VAL A 23 10.46 -4.64 9.51
C VAL A 23 11.73 -3.80 9.63
N GLY A 24 12.88 -4.31 9.20
CA GLY A 24 14.13 -3.54 9.20
C GLY A 24 14.04 -2.28 8.34
N ALA A 25 13.46 -2.39 7.13
CA ALA A 25 13.25 -1.25 6.25
C ALA A 25 12.28 -0.21 6.85
N LEU A 26 11.21 -0.66 7.52
CA LEU A 26 10.28 0.23 8.23
C LEU A 26 10.98 0.98 9.38
N VAL A 27 11.81 0.29 10.17
CA VAL A 27 12.57 0.92 11.25
C VAL A 27 13.51 2.00 10.69
N ILE A 28 14.22 1.71 9.59
CA ILE A 28 15.09 2.69 8.92
C ILE A 28 14.27 3.88 8.39
N SER A 29 13.09 3.62 7.81
CA SER A 29 12.19 4.66 7.34
C SER A 29 11.71 5.57 8.49
N ILE A 30 11.38 4.99 9.65
CA ILE A 30 11.01 5.73 10.86
C ILE A 30 12.18 6.59 11.36
N LEU A 31 13.43 6.10 11.30
CA LEU A 31 14.60 6.93 11.61
C LEU A 31 14.72 8.12 10.65
N GLY A 32 14.43 7.91 9.37
CA GLY A 32 14.37 8.99 8.37
C GLY A 32 13.35 10.07 8.70
N PHE A 33 12.22 9.73 9.31
CA PHE A 33 11.22 10.70 9.77
C PHE A 33 11.77 11.67 10.81
N PHE A 34 12.62 11.22 11.73
CA PHE A 34 13.23 12.09 12.75
C PHE A 34 14.34 13.00 12.21
N LEU A 35 14.88 12.71 11.02
CA LEU A 35 15.91 13.51 10.36
C LEU A 35 15.30 14.59 9.47
N ASP A 36 14.38 14.21 8.58
CA ASP A 36 13.66 15.11 7.70
C ASP A 36 12.23 14.57 7.44
N PRO A 37 11.22 15.09 8.17
CA PRO A 37 9.84 14.67 8.00
C PRO A 37 9.30 14.89 6.58
N ASN A 38 9.69 15.97 5.91
CA ASN A 38 9.18 16.29 4.58
C ASN A 38 9.71 15.31 3.53
N GLN A 39 11.00 14.96 3.62
CA GLN A 39 11.58 13.96 2.76
C GLN A 39 11.00 12.57 3.05
N PHE A 40 10.79 12.23 4.32
CA PHE A 40 10.14 10.98 4.73
C PHE A 40 8.79 10.79 4.04
N TYR A 41 7.88 11.76 4.15
CA TYR A 41 6.53 11.60 3.59
C TYR A 41 6.56 11.42 2.07
N LYS A 42 7.38 12.20 1.35
CA LYS A 42 7.53 12.09 -0.11
C LYS A 42 8.05 10.71 -0.53
N SER A 43 9.12 10.24 0.10
CA SER A 43 9.71 8.92 -0.19
C SER A 43 8.78 7.77 0.25
N TYR A 44 8.09 7.92 1.38
CA TYR A 44 7.12 6.95 1.88
C TYR A 44 5.93 6.81 0.93
N LEU A 45 5.38 7.92 0.45
CA LEU A 45 4.28 7.91 -0.52
C LEU A 45 4.68 7.17 -1.81
N LEU A 46 5.90 7.41 -2.31
CA LEU A 46 6.42 6.69 -3.48
C LEU A 46 6.54 5.18 -3.24
N GLY A 47 7.12 4.78 -2.10
CA GLY A 47 7.22 3.38 -1.71
C GLY A 47 5.85 2.72 -1.54
N PHE A 48 4.93 3.40 -0.87
CA PHE A 48 3.56 2.95 -0.68
C PHE A 48 2.85 2.74 -2.02
N MET A 49 2.90 3.73 -2.93
CA MET A 49 2.29 3.63 -4.27
C MET A 49 2.87 2.48 -5.09
N TYR A 50 4.19 2.28 -5.04
CA TYR A 50 4.83 1.15 -5.71
C TYR A 50 4.34 -0.19 -5.14
N THR A 51 4.30 -0.33 -3.82
CA THR A 51 3.83 -1.57 -3.18
C THR A 51 2.34 -1.83 -3.38
N LEU A 52 1.51 -0.78 -3.48
CA LEU A 52 0.07 -0.86 -3.70
C LEU A 52 -0.31 -1.48 -5.05
N GLN A 53 0.51 -1.28 -6.07
CA GLN A 53 0.25 -1.80 -7.42
C GLN A 53 0.17 -3.34 -7.44
N PHE A 54 0.94 -4.04 -6.61
CA PHE A 54 0.99 -5.50 -6.60
C PHE A 54 -0.34 -6.16 -6.16
N PRO A 55 -0.87 -5.91 -4.95
CA PRO A 55 -2.16 -6.47 -4.54
C PRO A 55 -3.31 -5.93 -5.38
N LEU A 56 -3.26 -4.66 -5.81
CA LEU A 56 -4.30 -4.10 -6.67
C LEU A 56 -4.34 -4.79 -8.04
N GLY A 57 -3.18 -5.07 -8.63
CA GLY A 57 -3.07 -5.86 -9.85
C GLY A 57 -3.55 -7.30 -9.66
N CYS A 58 -3.21 -7.94 -8.54
CA CYS A 58 -3.70 -9.28 -8.20
C CYS A 58 -5.22 -9.31 -8.09
N LEU A 59 -5.81 -8.34 -7.39
CA LEU A 59 -7.25 -8.20 -7.23
C LEU A 59 -7.93 -7.95 -8.58
N GLY A 60 -7.40 -7.06 -9.41
CA GLY A 60 -7.94 -6.79 -10.75
C GLY A 60 -7.96 -8.04 -11.63
N LEU A 61 -6.86 -8.79 -11.66
CA LEU A 61 -6.79 -10.05 -12.41
C LEU A 61 -7.72 -11.13 -11.85
N LEU A 62 -7.92 -11.19 -10.53
CA LEU A 62 -8.92 -12.08 -9.92
C LEU A 62 -10.33 -11.74 -10.38
N MET A 63 -10.69 -10.45 -10.38
CA MET A 63 -12.01 -10.00 -10.82
C MET A 63 -12.25 -10.37 -12.30
N VAL A 64 -11.25 -10.17 -13.16
CA VAL A 64 -11.31 -10.58 -14.57
C VAL A 64 -11.45 -12.10 -14.70
N HIS A 65 -10.68 -12.88 -13.94
CA HIS A 65 -10.76 -14.34 -13.98
C HIS A 65 -12.13 -14.85 -13.54
N GLN A 66 -12.70 -14.23 -12.50
CA GLN A 66 -14.02 -14.57 -11.99
C GLN A 66 -15.15 -14.20 -12.97
N LEU A 67 -14.96 -13.13 -13.76
CA LEU A 67 -15.94 -12.66 -14.73
C LEU A 67 -15.88 -13.43 -16.06
N ALA A 68 -14.69 -13.59 -16.63
CA ALA A 68 -14.51 -14.21 -17.95
C ALA A 68 -14.74 -15.72 -17.94
N GLY A 69 -14.58 -16.37 -16.77
CA GLY A 69 -14.63 -17.81 -16.64
C GLY A 69 -13.46 -18.53 -17.34
N GLY A 70 -13.51 -19.87 -17.32
CA GLY A 70 -12.51 -20.71 -17.97
C GLY A 70 -11.36 -21.16 -17.07
N ARG A 71 -10.72 -22.27 -17.48
CA ARG A 71 -9.71 -22.99 -16.68
C ARG A 71 -8.30 -22.39 -16.76
N TRP A 72 -8.08 -21.39 -17.62
CA TRP A 72 -6.77 -20.79 -17.88
C TRP A 72 -6.13 -20.16 -16.62
N GLY A 73 -6.95 -19.55 -15.76
CA GLY A 73 -6.46 -18.93 -14.52
C GLY A 73 -6.32 -19.90 -13.33
N PHE A 74 -6.70 -21.17 -13.44
CA PHE A 74 -6.72 -22.09 -12.29
C PHE A 74 -5.34 -22.24 -11.63
N SER A 75 -4.27 -22.26 -12.43
CA SER A 75 -2.90 -22.38 -11.95
C SER A 75 -2.40 -21.13 -11.21
N ILE A 76 -2.85 -19.94 -11.62
CA ILE A 76 -2.40 -18.65 -11.05
C ILE A 76 -3.35 -18.14 -9.96
N ARG A 77 -4.58 -18.67 -9.87
CA ARG A 77 -5.62 -18.21 -8.96
C ARG A 77 -5.16 -18.13 -7.51
N ARG A 78 -4.51 -19.18 -7.00
CA ARG A 78 -4.01 -19.21 -5.61
C ARG A 78 -2.94 -18.15 -5.33
N LEU A 79 -2.10 -17.86 -6.32
CA LEU A 79 -1.07 -16.83 -6.20
C LEU A 79 -1.71 -15.43 -6.19
N LEU A 80 -2.68 -15.20 -7.07
CA LEU A 80 -3.41 -13.93 -7.11
C LEU A 80 -4.25 -13.73 -5.84
N GLU A 81 -4.91 -14.78 -5.32
CA GLU A 81 -5.63 -14.75 -4.04
C GLU A 81 -4.67 -14.40 -2.89
N ALA A 82 -3.50 -15.04 -2.83
CA ALA A 82 -2.49 -14.73 -1.82
C ALA A 82 -1.98 -13.28 -1.93
N GLY A 83 -1.76 -12.78 -3.15
CA GLY A 83 -1.37 -11.40 -3.40
C GLY A 83 -2.44 -10.40 -2.99
N ALA A 84 -3.70 -10.63 -3.39
CA ALA A 84 -4.83 -9.78 -3.02
C ALA A 84 -5.09 -9.76 -1.51
N MET A 85 -4.83 -10.88 -0.82
CA MET A 85 -4.93 -10.96 0.65
C MET A 85 -3.88 -10.12 1.41
N THR A 86 -2.95 -9.46 0.70
CA THR A 86 -2.06 -8.46 1.32
C THR A 86 -2.69 -7.06 1.40
N MET A 87 -3.89 -6.85 0.84
CA MET A 87 -4.65 -5.59 0.93
C MET A 87 -4.85 -5.08 2.36
N PRO A 88 -5.24 -5.90 3.37
CA PRO A 88 -5.41 -5.41 4.73
C PRO A 88 -4.09 -4.88 5.34
N LEU A 89 -2.95 -5.50 5.00
CA LEU A 89 -1.64 -5.01 5.43
C LEU A 89 -1.34 -3.63 4.82
N LEU A 90 -1.65 -3.43 3.54
CA LEU A 90 -1.50 -2.12 2.92
C LEU A 90 -2.46 -1.06 3.48
N ALA A 91 -3.66 -1.44 3.90
CA ALA A 91 -4.55 -0.52 4.58
C ALA A 91 -3.92 0.00 5.89
N VAL A 92 -3.21 -0.85 6.63
CA VAL A 92 -2.43 -0.41 7.81
C VAL A 92 -1.24 0.47 7.40
N LEU A 93 -0.52 0.11 6.34
CA LEU A 93 0.58 0.92 5.81
C LEU A 93 0.13 2.24 5.16
N ALA A 94 -1.17 2.45 4.95
CA ALA A 94 -1.70 3.74 4.49
C ALA A 94 -1.78 4.78 5.62
N ILE A 95 -1.70 4.37 6.90
CA ILE A 95 -1.85 5.26 8.06
C ILE A 95 -0.89 6.45 8.01
N PRO A 96 0.43 6.27 7.77
CA PRO A 96 1.34 7.42 7.70
C PRO A 96 1.03 8.37 6.54
N VAL A 97 0.50 7.86 5.41
CA VAL A 97 0.08 8.71 4.28
C VAL A 97 -1.09 9.59 4.68
N VAL A 98 -2.10 9.02 5.36
CA VAL A 98 -3.29 9.77 5.82
C VAL A 98 -2.89 10.85 6.82
N ILE A 99 -2.02 10.52 7.78
CA ILE A 99 -1.50 11.50 8.75
C ILE A 99 -0.67 12.59 8.05
N GLY A 100 0.09 12.23 7.02
CA GLY A 100 0.95 13.13 6.26
C GLY A 100 0.25 14.00 5.22
N ILE A 101 -1.09 13.90 5.04
CA ILE A 101 -1.83 14.61 3.99
C ILE A 101 -1.49 16.11 3.92
N PRO A 102 -1.49 16.89 5.03
CA PRO A 102 -1.18 18.32 4.98
C PRO A 102 0.23 18.64 4.47
N SER A 103 1.20 17.74 4.71
CA SER A 103 2.59 17.90 4.23
C SER A 103 2.80 17.41 2.80
N LEU A 104 1.95 16.48 2.33
CA LEU A 104 2.07 15.83 1.03
C LEU A 104 1.35 16.59 -0.08
N TYR A 105 0.21 17.21 0.24
CA TYR A 105 -0.71 17.73 -0.74
C TYR A 105 -0.98 19.22 -0.53
N LEU A 106 -0.73 20.02 -1.56
CA LEU A 106 -0.96 21.47 -1.54
C LEU A 106 -2.42 21.86 -1.25
N TRP A 107 -3.39 21.03 -1.67
CA TRP A 107 -4.80 21.29 -1.41
C TRP A 107 -5.20 21.09 0.06
N ALA A 108 -4.34 20.44 0.85
CA ALA A 108 -4.56 20.23 2.28
C ALA A 108 -3.89 21.32 3.14
N ASP A 109 -3.11 22.23 2.55
CA ASP A 109 -2.56 23.41 3.23
C ASP A 109 -3.57 24.57 3.19
N PRO A 110 -4.12 25.01 4.34
CA PRO A 110 -5.07 26.11 4.40
C PRO A 110 -4.54 27.41 3.82
N ALA A 111 -3.24 27.68 3.95
CA ALA A 111 -2.62 28.89 3.41
C ALA A 111 -2.61 28.87 1.88
N ALA A 112 -2.24 27.73 1.28
CA ALA A 112 -2.28 27.54 -0.17
C ALA A 112 -3.70 27.61 -0.74
N VAL A 113 -4.70 27.08 -0.03
CA VAL A 113 -6.11 27.14 -0.44
C VAL A 113 -6.64 28.58 -0.37
N ALA A 114 -6.29 29.35 0.66
CA ALA A 114 -6.70 30.75 0.79
C ALA A 114 -6.17 31.63 -0.35
N ASP A 115 -4.95 31.35 -0.82
CA ASP A 115 -4.29 32.14 -1.87
C ASP A 115 -4.76 31.77 -3.29
N SER A 116 -5.26 30.55 -3.50
CA SER A 116 -5.62 30.05 -4.84
C SER A 116 -7.11 29.83 -5.03
N HIS A 117 -7.73 30.66 -5.88
CA HIS A 117 -9.13 30.50 -6.30
C HIS A 117 -9.40 29.13 -6.96
N LEU A 118 -8.41 28.53 -7.64
CA LEU A 118 -8.52 27.18 -8.20
C LEU A 118 -8.63 26.10 -7.14
N LEU A 119 -7.91 26.22 -6.03
CA LEU A 119 -7.99 25.27 -4.91
C LEU A 119 -9.31 25.43 -4.15
N GLN A 120 -9.79 26.66 -4.00
CA GLN A 120 -11.10 26.94 -3.40
C GLN A 120 -12.24 26.25 -4.18
N HIS A 121 -12.22 26.32 -5.51
CA HIS A 121 -13.21 25.61 -6.33
C HIS A 121 -13.14 24.08 -6.22
N LYS A 122 -11.98 23.50 -5.91
CA LYS A 122 -11.80 22.05 -5.74
C LYS A 122 -12.08 21.57 -4.32
N SER A 123 -12.25 22.48 -3.36
CA SER A 123 -12.47 22.16 -1.94
C SER A 123 -13.73 21.33 -1.67
N LEU A 124 -14.70 21.30 -2.60
CA LEU A 124 -15.88 20.43 -2.50
C LEU A 124 -15.48 18.94 -2.46
N TYR A 125 -14.40 18.57 -3.17
CA TYR A 125 -13.89 17.19 -3.23
C TYR A 125 -12.53 17.01 -2.55
N LEU A 126 -11.63 17.98 -2.69
CA LEU A 126 -10.28 17.96 -2.11
C LEU A 126 -10.26 18.69 -0.76
N ASN A 127 -10.87 18.10 0.26
CA ASN A 127 -10.84 18.60 1.63
C ASN A 127 -10.37 17.51 2.61
N VAL A 128 -9.84 17.97 3.73
CA VAL A 128 -9.61 17.14 4.92
C VAL A 128 -10.70 17.53 5.93
N PRO A 129 -11.36 16.57 6.61
CA PRO A 129 -12.34 16.87 7.65
C PRO A 129 -11.77 17.68 8.81
#